data_AF-A0A528IZH6-F1
#
_entry.id   AF-A0A528IZH6-F1
#
_cell.length_a   1.000
_cell.length_b   1.000
_cell.length_c   1.000
_cell.angle_alpha   90.00
_cell.angle_beta   90.00
_cell.angle_gamma   90.00
#
_symmetry.space_group_name_H-M   'P 1'
#
loop_
_entity.id
_entity.type
_entity.pdbx_description
1 polymer ?
#
loop_
_entity_poly.entity_id
_entity_poly.type
_entity_poly.pdbx_seq_one_letter_code
_entity_poly.pdbx_strand_id
1 'polypeptide(L)'
;MPINLDELKNATNLRGRRPRNGATFVAPVDGRAHVSGERTMPLLQQTIPALLSDTVSKYGTLDAAVFVDQDKRFTWSELSDTVDALAAGFLALGLARGDRVGIWSPNRWEWLVTQFATARIGLILVNINPAYRLTELDYALNKVACRALVTAVKFKSSDYLGMIETLAPEIATATPGELDAKKLPALKIVIRMGEENSPGMFNFADVLAMAGRDEHDSLDRISEGLKPGDAINIQFTSGTTGAPKGATLTHNNIVNNGNFVTSAIRLTVEDRLCIPVPLYHCFGMSMGTIGCVTKGAT
;
A
#
# COMPACT_ATOMS: atom_id res chain seq x y z
N MET A 1 -7.09 -17.98 -31.22
CA MET A 1 -8.36 -18.71 -31.46
C MET A 1 -9.49 -17.89 -30.88
N PRO A 2 -10.63 -17.72 -31.56
CA PRO A 2 -11.76 -16.96 -31.02
C PRO A 2 -12.41 -17.76 -29.88
N ILE A 3 -12.81 -17.06 -28.81
CA ILE A 3 -13.49 -17.66 -27.66
C ILE A 3 -14.89 -18.09 -28.10
N ASN A 4 -15.21 -19.37 -27.98
CA ASN A 4 -16.52 -19.91 -28.29
C ASN A 4 -17.50 -19.58 -27.15
N LEU A 5 -18.40 -18.64 -27.39
CA LEU A 5 -19.38 -18.14 -26.41
C LEU A 5 -20.42 -19.20 -25.98
N ASP A 6 -20.56 -20.30 -26.71
CA ASP A 6 -21.47 -21.38 -26.32
C ASP A 6 -20.89 -22.33 -25.25
N GLU A 7 -19.56 -22.34 -25.04
CA GLU A 7 -18.95 -23.05 -23.90
C GLU A 7 -19.26 -22.37 -22.56
N LEU A 8 -19.42 -21.05 -22.55
CA LEU A 8 -19.76 -20.27 -21.35
C LEU A 8 -21.21 -20.48 -20.89
N LYS A 9 -22.13 -20.83 -21.80
CA LYS A 9 -23.55 -21.05 -21.47
C LYS A 9 -23.83 -22.40 -20.78
N ASN A 10 -22.89 -23.34 -20.84
CA ASN A 10 -23.06 -24.71 -20.32
C ASN A 10 -22.24 -25.02 -19.05
N ALA A 11 -21.67 -24.00 -18.38
CA ALA A 11 -20.83 -24.18 -17.20
C ALA A 11 -21.55 -24.90 -16.02
N THR A 12 -22.88 -24.95 -16.01
CA THR A 12 -23.69 -25.69 -15.04
C THR A 12 -23.67 -27.21 -15.24
N ASN A 13 -23.32 -27.72 -16.43
CA ASN A 13 -23.32 -29.15 -16.77
C ASN A 13 -21.97 -29.87 -16.56
N LEU A 14 -20.95 -29.19 -16.03
CA LEU A 14 -19.64 -29.79 -15.73
C LEU A 14 -19.57 -30.45 -14.33
N ARG A 15 -20.68 -30.56 -13.61
CA ARG A 15 -20.78 -31.31 -12.34
C ARG A 15 -20.59 -32.81 -12.61
N GLY A 16 -19.35 -33.28 -12.58
CA GLY A 16 -19.04 -34.72 -12.49
C GLY A 16 -17.96 -35.26 -13.43
N ARG A 17 -17.37 -34.46 -14.33
CA ARG A 17 -16.22 -34.94 -15.12
C ARG A 17 -14.91 -34.64 -14.40
N ARG A 18 -14.15 -35.69 -14.06
CA ARG A 18 -12.73 -35.56 -13.68
C ARG A 18 -12.00 -34.86 -14.82
N PRO A 19 -11.22 -33.79 -14.56
CA PRO A 19 -10.52 -33.10 -15.62
C PRO A 19 -9.42 -34.01 -16.20
N ARG A 20 -9.41 -34.15 -17.53
CA ARG A 20 -8.26 -34.68 -18.26
C ARG A 20 -7.20 -33.58 -18.27
N ASN A 21 -6.01 -33.89 -17.76
CA ASN A 21 -4.76 -33.14 -17.87
C ASN A 21 -4.89 -31.60 -17.93
N GLY A 22 -4.74 -30.94 -16.77
CA GLY A 22 -4.42 -29.50 -16.72
C GLY A 22 -5.54 -28.52 -16.35
N ALA A 23 -6.62 -28.95 -15.70
CA ALA A 23 -7.70 -28.03 -15.32
C ALA A 23 -7.44 -27.31 -13.98
N THR A 24 -7.66 -26.00 -13.99
CA THR A 24 -7.60 -25.04 -12.87
C THR A 24 -8.80 -25.10 -11.91
N PHE A 25 -9.74 -26.03 -12.11
CA PHE A 25 -10.97 -26.11 -11.30
C PHE A 25 -10.84 -27.14 -10.18
N VAL A 26 -10.79 -26.67 -8.93
CA VAL A 26 -10.82 -27.54 -7.74
C VAL A 26 -12.27 -27.94 -7.48
N ALA A 27 -12.62 -29.19 -7.79
CA ALA A 27 -13.96 -29.71 -7.57
C ALA A 27 -14.20 -30.07 -6.10
N PRO A 28 -15.44 -29.91 -5.58
CA PRO A 28 -15.79 -30.40 -4.26
C PRO A 28 -15.63 -31.93 -4.15
N VAL A 29 -15.19 -32.41 -2.99
CA VAL A 29 -14.86 -33.83 -2.75
C VAL A 29 -15.93 -34.48 -1.86
N ASP A 30 -16.26 -35.75 -2.13
CA ASP A 30 -17.17 -36.59 -1.33
C ASP A 30 -18.57 -35.99 -1.08
N GLY A 31 -19.11 -35.26 -2.06
CA GLY A 31 -20.41 -34.60 -1.95
C GLY A 31 -20.44 -33.46 -0.91
N ARG A 32 -19.29 -33.06 -0.35
CA ARG A 32 -19.16 -31.95 0.59
C ARG A 32 -18.84 -30.67 -0.17
N ALA A 33 -19.37 -29.53 0.28
CA ALA A 33 -19.00 -28.20 -0.21
C ALA A 33 -17.61 -27.78 0.32
N HIS A 34 -16.57 -28.57 0.03
CA HIS A 34 -15.20 -28.36 0.47
C HIS A 34 -14.24 -28.48 -0.72
N VAL A 35 -13.43 -27.44 -0.93
CA VAL A 35 -12.38 -27.39 -1.94
C VAL A 35 -11.07 -27.00 -1.27
N SER A 36 -9.96 -27.55 -1.74
CA SER A 36 -8.63 -27.24 -1.25
C SER A 36 -7.68 -27.01 -2.42
N GLY A 37 -7.04 -25.85 -2.45
CA GLY A 37 -5.99 -25.55 -3.42
C GLY A 37 -4.70 -26.35 -3.19
N GLU A 38 -3.79 -26.24 -4.15
CA GLU A 38 -2.44 -26.80 -4.10
C GLU A 38 -1.58 -26.08 -3.02
N ARG A 39 -0.65 -26.82 -2.39
CA ARG A 39 0.24 -26.32 -1.33
C ARG A 39 1.72 -26.60 -1.60
N THR A 40 2.08 -26.87 -2.85
CA THR A 40 3.45 -27.22 -3.26
C THR A 40 4.39 -26.03 -3.18
N MET A 41 3.88 -24.82 -3.49
CA MET A 41 4.63 -23.58 -3.31
C MET A 41 4.53 -23.12 -1.84
N PRO A 42 5.67 -23.01 -1.12
CA PRO A 42 5.67 -22.58 0.27
C PRO A 42 5.34 -21.09 0.40
N LEU A 43 4.83 -20.71 1.58
CA LEU A 43 4.66 -19.30 1.94
C LEU A 43 6.02 -18.64 2.14
N LEU A 44 6.18 -17.42 1.63
CA LEU A 44 7.29 -16.55 1.99
C LEU A 44 7.10 -16.08 3.44
N GLN A 45 8.12 -16.30 4.28
CA GLN A 45 8.16 -15.86 5.69
C GLN A 45 9.01 -14.60 5.83
N GLN A 46 8.68 -13.55 5.06
CA GLN A 46 9.46 -12.32 4.99
C GLN A 46 8.60 -11.11 5.35
N THR A 47 9.23 -10.11 5.95
CA THR A 47 8.66 -8.77 6.05
C THR A 47 8.81 -8.05 4.70
N ILE A 48 8.00 -7.02 4.48
CA ILE A 48 8.11 -6.18 3.27
C ILE A 48 9.52 -5.55 3.12
N PRO A 49 10.14 -4.97 4.16
CA PRO A 49 11.51 -4.44 4.02
C PRO A 49 12.55 -5.52 3.71
N ALA A 50 12.45 -6.72 4.30
CA ALA A 50 13.35 -7.82 3.98
C ALA A 50 13.20 -8.27 2.51
N LEU A 51 11.96 -8.35 2.02
CA LEU A 51 11.68 -8.67 0.62
C LEU A 51 12.24 -7.59 -0.32
N LEU A 52 12.05 -6.31 0.00
CA LEU A 52 12.59 -5.20 -0.80
C LEU A 52 14.12 -5.25 -0.84
N SER A 53 14.77 -5.44 0.32
CA SER A 53 16.23 -5.55 0.43
C SER A 53 16.78 -6.70 -0.43
N ASP A 54 16.16 -7.87 -0.38
CA ASP A 54 16.52 -9.02 -1.23
C ASP A 54 16.41 -8.69 -2.71
N THR A 55 15.34 -8.00 -3.13
CA THR A 55 15.12 -7.61 -4.53
C THR A 55 16.15 -6.57 -4.98
N VAL A 56 16.41 -5.55 -4.16
CA VAL A 56 17.42 -4.52 -4.43
C VAL A 56 18.82 -5.14 -4.57
N SER A 57 19.17 -6.09 -3.69
CA SER A 57 20.48 -6.77 -3.76
C SER A 57 20.72 -7.52 -5.07
N LYS A 58 19.65 -7.99 -5.73
CA LYS A 58 19.71 -8.77 -6.97
C LYS A 58 19.58 -7.89 -8.21
N TYR A 59 18.75 -6.85 -8.14
CA TYR A 59 18.26 -6.11 -9.31
C TYR A 59 18.43 -4.59 -9.19
N GLY A 60 19.30 -4.12 -8.29
CA GLY A 60 19.45 -2.70 -7.93
C GLY A 60 19.45 -1.71 -9.09
N THR A 61 20.13 -2.04 -10.20
CA THR A 61 20.26 -1.16 -11.37
C THR A 61 19.11 -1.26 -12.38
N LEU A 62 18.20 -2.23 -12.23
CA LEU A 62 17.04 -2.38 -13.10
C LEU A 62 15.92 -1.44 -12.66
N ASP A 63 15.03 -1.10 -13.59
CA ASP A 63 13.83 -0.32 -13.31
C ASP A 63 12.93 -1.02 -12.27
N ALA A 64 12.55 -0.29 -11.23
CA ALA A 64 11.58 -0.71 -10.23
C ALA A 64 10.18 -0.15 -10.47
N ALA A 65 10.08 1.11 -10.94
CA ALA A 65 8.80 1.75 -11.18
C ALA A 65 8.92 2.93 -12.15
N VAL A 66 7.86 3.18 -12.93
CA VAL A 66 7.77 4.31 -13.86
C VAL A 66 6.42 5.02 -13.73
N PHE A 67 6.47 6.31 -13.45
CA PHE A 67 5.34 7.23 -13.36
C PHE A 67 5.44 8.26 -14.48
N VAL A 68 4.84 7.94 -15.63
CA VAL A 68 4.97 8.73 -16.87
C VAL A 68 4.50 10.18 -16.70
N ASP A 69 3.33 10.39 -16.10
CA ASP A 69 2.75 11.74 -15.92
C ASP A 69 3.59 12.63 -14.99
N GLN A 70 4.41 12.03 -14.12
CA GLN A 70 5.28 12.74 -13.19
C GLN A 70 6.73 12.81 -13.67
N ASP A 71 7.03 12.32 -14.88
CA ASP A 71 8.37 12.13 -15.43
C ASP A 71 9.35 11.50 -14.42
N LYS A 72 8.86 10.49 -13.68
CA LYS A 72 9.60 9.86 -12.60
C LYS A 72 9.84 8.39 -12.90
N ARG A 73 11.11 8.00 -12.87
CA ARG A 73 11.58 6.63 -12.98
C ARG A 73 12.45 6.32 -11.77
N PHE A 74 12.33 5.11 -11.26
CA PHE A 74 13.22 4.57 -10.25
C PHE A 74 13.86 3.30 -10.77
N THR A 75 15.16 3.18 -10.53
CA THR A 75 15.80 1.88 -10.33
C THR A 75 15.44 1.31 -8.94
N TRP A 76 15.67 0.02 -8.72
CA TRP A 76 15.46 -0.59 -7.40
C TRP A 76 16.28 0.10 -6.30
N SER A 77 17.54 0.45 -6.59
CA SER A 77 18.39 1.20 -5.64
C SER A 77 17.81 2.58 -5.32
N GLU A 78 17.42 3.36 -6.33
CA GLU A 78 16.85 4.71 -6.11
C GLU A 78 15.53 4.66 -5.34
N LEU A 79 14.70 3.64 -5.60
CA LEU A 79 13.48 3.42 -4.82
C LEU A 79 13.83 3.14 -3.36
N SER A 80 14.80 2.26 -3.10
CA SER A 80 15.26 1.92 -1.75
C SER A 80 15.78 3.14 -0.99
N ASP A 81 16.62 3.95 -1.63
CA ASP A 81 17.18 5.17 -1.03
C ASP A 81 16.07 6.19 -0.68
N THR A 82 15.10 6.34 -1.58
CA THR A 82 13.96 7.25 -1.35
C THR A 82 13.04 6.74 -0.23
N VAL A 83 12.89 5.41 -0.13
CA VAL A 83 12.14 4.75 0.95
C VAL A 83 12.82 4.96 2.30
N ASP A 84 14.13 4.80 2.36
CA ASP A 84 14.90 4.99 3.60
C ASP A 84 14.88 6.47 4.03
N ALA A 85 15.01 7.41 3.09
CA ALA A 85 14.87 8.84 3.38
C ALA A 85 13.49 9.18 3.97
N LEU A 86 12.40 8.65 3.40
CA LEU A 86 11.06 8.91 3.92
C LEU A 86 10.83 8.22 5.27
N ALA A 87 11.31 6.99 5.44
CA ALA A 87 11.19 6.25 6.69
C ALA A 87 11.94 6.98 7.82
N ALA A 88 13.15 7.46 7.56
CA ALA A 88 13.90 8.28 8.49
C ALA A 88 13.18 9.60 8.78
N GLY A 89 12.60 10.25 7.76
CA GLY A 89 11.78 11.44 7.92
C GLY A 89 10.57 11.22 8.83
N PHE A 90 9.90 10.07 8.73
CA PHE A 90 8.83 9.70 9.64
C PHE A 90 9.33 9.52 11.09
N LEU A 91 10.52 8.97 11.31
CA LEU A 91 11.12 8.90 12.65
C LEU A 91 11.44 10.30 13.20
N ALA A 92 11.95 11.21 12.38
CA ALA A 92 12.21 12.60 12.77
C ALA A 92 10.92 13.35 13.16
N LEU A 93 9.79 12.99 12.55
CA LEU A 93 8.46 13.46 12.93
C LEU A 93 7.90 12.79 14.21
N GLY A 94 8.67 11.90 14.85
CA GLY A 94 8.28 11.20 16.06
C GLY A 94 7.23 10.09 15.85
N LEU A 95 7.08 9.60 14.61
CA LEU A 95 6.25 8.42 14.34
C LEU A 95 7.01 7.15 14.73
N ALA A 96 6.30 6.21 15.35
CA ALA A 96 6.88 4.96 15.81
C ALA A 96 6.03 3.76 15.42
N ARG A 97 6.66 2.56 15.44
CA ARG A 97 6.01 1.28 15.13
C ARG A 97 4.60 1.19 15.75
N GLY A 98 3.62 0.85 14.92
CA GLY A 98 2.20 0.75 15.30
C GLY A 98 1.39 2.04 15.17
N ASP A 99 2.03 3.20 14.95
CA ASP A 99 1.30 4.40 14.54
C ASP A 99 0.63 4.21 13.17
N ARG A 100 -0.56 4.79 13.01
CA ARG A 100 -1.34 4.71 11.76
C ARG A 100 -1.03 5.92 10.90
N VAL A 101 -0.58 5.67 9.67
CA VAL A 101 -0.31 6.71 8.67
C VAL A 101 -1.27 6.55 7.50
N GLY A 102 -2.18 7.50 7.35
CA GLY A 102 -3.09 7.57 6.21
C GLY A 102 -2.36 7.99 4.95
N ILE A 103 -2.71 7.36 3.83
CA ILE A 103 -2.33 7.82 2.49
C ILE A 103 -3.61 8.12 1.70
N TRP A 104 -3.80 9.39 1.34
CA TRP A 104 -4.96 9.87 0.58
C TRP A 104 -4.51 10.55 -0.71
N SER A 105 -4.28 9.75 -1.73
CA SER A 105 -3.69 10.22 -2.98
C SER A 105 -4.11 9.32 -4.16
N PRO A 106 -4.23 9.87 -5.39
CA PRO A 106 -4.23 9.07 -6.61
C PRO A 106 -2.89 8.31 -6.78
N ASN A 107 -2.79 7.54 -7.88
CA ASN A 107 -1.56 6.81 -8.23
C ASN A 107 -0.44 7.80 -8.51
N ARG A 108 0.50 7.91 -7.57
CA ARG A 108 1.66 8.79 -7.64
C ARG A 108 2.88 8.10 -7.06
N TRP A 109 4.07 8.56 -7.39
CA TRP A 109 5.29 7.98 -6.84
C TRP A 109 5.39 8.14 -5.32
N GLU A 110 4.91 9.26 -4.78
CA GLU A 110 4.89 9.53 -3.34
C GLU A 110 4.05 8.47 -2.60
N TRP A 111 2.99 7.98 -3.24
CA TRP A 111 2.17 6.89 -2.72
C TRP A 111 2.98 5.60 -2.59
N LEU A 112 3.73 5.23 -3.65
CA LEU A 112 4.57 4.04 -3.68
C LEU A 112 5.64 4.10 -2.58
N VAL A 113 6.35 5.22 -2.48
CA VAL A 113 7.39 5.39 -1.46
C VAL A 113 6.79 5.34 -0.05
N THR A 114 5.63 5.97 0.17
CA THR A 114 4.93 5.92 1.47
C THR A 114 4.59 4.48 1.88
N GLN A 115 4.18 3.63 0.93
CA GLN A 115 3.89 2.23 1.21
C GLN A 115 5.09 1.48 1.78
N PHE A 116 6.26 1.65 1.17
CA PHE A 116 7.46 0.95 1.60
C PHE A 116 8.10 1.61 2.83
N ALA A 117 8.08 2.93 2.93
CA ALA A 117 8.63 3.66 4.07
C ALA A 117 7.87 3.37 5.38
N THR A 118 6.54 3.29 5.32
CA THR A 118 5.75 2.85 6.48
C THR A 118 6.12 1.42 6.88
N ALA A 119 6.26 0.51 5.90
CA ALA A 119 6.67 -0.86 6.16
C ALA A 119 8.11 -1.01 6.71
N ARG A 120 9.02 -0.10 6.33
CA ARG A 120 10.43 -0.07 6.74
C ARG A 120 10.61 0.10 8.25
N ILE A 121 9.72 0.85 8.90
CA ILE A 121 9.79 1.16 10.34
C ILE A 121 8.56 0.68 11.13
N GLY A 122 7.73 -0.19 10.53
CA GLY A 122 6.60 -0.83 11.20
C GLY A 122 5.41 0.10 11.46
N LEU A 123 5.26 1.18 10.69
CA LEU A 123 4.06 2.00 10.69
C LEU A 123 2.93 1.27 9.94
N ILE A 124 1.70 1.45 10.41
CA ILE A 124 0.52 0.84 9.79
C ILE A 124 -0.01 1.79 8.72
N LEU A 125 0.19 1.45 7.45
CA LEU A 125 -0.34 2.23 6.34
C LEU A 125 -1.87 2.09 6.28
N VAL A 126 -2.59 3.20 6.33
CA VAL A 126 -4.05 3.22 6.17
C VAL A 126 -4.39 3.70 4.77
N ASN A 127 -4.96 2.82 3.97
CA ASN A 127 -5.33 3.14 2.60
C ASN A 127 -6.67 3.86 2.56
N ILE A 128 -6.65 5.15 2.21
CA ILE A 128 -7.86 5.99 2.14
C ILE A 128 -8.25 6.14 0.68
N ASN A 129 -9.53 5.87 0.38
CA ASN A 129 -10.06 5.99 -0.97
C ASN A 129 -10.00 7.46 -1.45
N PRO A 130 -9.31 7.78 -2.56
CA PRO A 130 -9.23 9.12 -3.11
C PRO A 130 -10.57 9.74 -3.52
N ALA A 131 -11.64 8.94 -3.59
CA ALA A 131 -13.00 9.38 -3.85
C ALA A 131 -13.81 9.76 -2.59
N TYR A 132 -13.28 9.49 -1.39
CA TYR A 132 -13.94 9.89 -0.13
C TYR A 132 -14.16 11.40 -0.08
N ARG A 133 -15.25 11.79 0.57
CA ARG A 133 -15.56 13.18 0.91
C ARG A 133 -15.48 13.35 2.42
N LEU A 134 -15.86 14.54 2.90
CA LEU A 134 -15.74 14.95 4.30
C LEU A 134 -16.20 13.87 5.29
N THR A 135 -17.39 13.30 5.08
CA THR A 135 -17.98 12.31 5.99
C THR A 135 -17.21 11.00 6.00
N GLU A 136 -16.85 10.45 4.84
CA GLU A 136 -16.10 9.20 4.79
C GLU A 136 -14.66 9.36 5.29
N LEU A 137 -14.02 10.50 5.02
CA LEU A 137 -12.69 10.81 5.50
C LEU A 137 -12.67 10.94 7.04
N ASP A 138 -13.59 11.74 7.58
CA ASP A 138 -13.78 11.90 9.03
C ASP A 138 -13.93 10.53 9.71
N TYR A 139 -14.87 9.72 9.22
CA TYR A 139 -15.08 8.37 9.72
C TYR A 139 -13.80 7.54 9.65
N ALA A 140 -13.12 7.50 8.50
CA ALA A 140 -11.95 6.67 8.31
C ALA A 140 -10.80 7.05 9.25
N LEU A 141 -10.47 8.34 9.34
CA LEU A 141 -9.39 8.85 10.18
C LEU A 141 -9.66 8.59 11.67
N ASN A 142 -10.89 8.87 12.13
CA ASN A 142 -11.26 8.64 13.53
C ASN A 142 -11.33 7.14 13.87
N LYS A 143 -11.88 6.31 12.97
CA LYS A 143 -12.07 4.88 13.22
C LYS A 143 -10.78 4.14 13.52
N VAL A 144 -9.67 4.57 12.92
CA VAL A 144 -8.34 3.96 13.09
C VAL A 144 -7.41 4.81 13.95
N ALA A 145 -7.90 5.93 14.50
CA ALA A 145 -7.10 6.94 15.18
C ALA A 145 -5.83 7.28 14.37
N CYS A 146 -6.01 7.73 13.13
CA CYS A 146 -4.92 8.05 12.21
C CYS A 146 -4.04 9.17 12.78
N ARG A 147 -2.73 8.91 12.94
CA ARG A 147 -1.79 9.86 13.58
C ARG A 147 -1.21 10.86 12.58
N ALA A 148 -0.85 10.38 11.40
CA ALA A 148 -0.35 11.20 10.31
C ALA A 148 -1.14 10.94 9.04
N LEU A 149 -1.26 11.94 8.17
CA LEU A 149 -1.90 11.83 6.86
C LEU A 149 -0.97 12.38 5.78
N VAL A 150 -0.55 11.53 4.86
CA VAL A 150 0.10 11.92 3.60
C VAL A 150 -0.99 12.10 2.55
N THR A 151 -1.07 13.27 1.92
CA THR A 151 -2.16 13.59 1.00
C THR A 151 -1.70 14.34 -0.24
N ALA A 152 -2.31 14.02 -1.38
CA ALA A 152 -2.23 14.88 -2.56
C ALA A 152 -2.97 16.20 -2.30
N VAL A 153 -2.73 17.22 -3.14
CA VAL A 153 -3.43 18.52 -3.00
C VAL A 153 -4.85 18.45 -3.55
N LYS A 154 -4.97 18.01 -4.81
CA LYS A 154 -6.24 17.90 -5.52
C LYS A 154 -6.17 16.81 -6.58
N PHE A 155 -7.31 16.25 -6.92
CA PHE A 155 -7.45 15.38 -8.09
C PHE A 155 -8.87 15.48 -8.65
N LYS A 156 -8.99 15.86 -9.93
CA LYS A 156 -10.28 16.15 -10.58
C LYS A 156 -11.08 17.16 -9.74
N SER A 157 -12.28 16.79 -9.29
CA SER A 157 -13.16 17.62 -8.44
C SER A 157 -12.94 17.42 -6.94
N SER A 158 -11.92 16.67 -6.53
CA SER A 158 -11.57 16.49 -5.12
C SER A 158 -10.47 17.49 -4.74
N ASP A 159 -10.83 18.42 -3.85
CA ASP A 159 -9.90 19.29 -3.13
C ASP A 159 -9.59 18.65 -1.77
N TYR A 160 -8.45 17.97 -1.69
CA TYR A 160 -8.10 17.18 -0.51
C TYR A 160 -7.69 18.07 0.66
N LEU A 161 -6.91 19.13 0.39
CA LEU A 161 -6.50 20.06 1.45
C LEU A 161 -7.68 20.87 1.96
N GLY A 162 -8.54 21.39 1.07
CA GLY A 162 -9.74 22.11 1.50
C GLY A 162 -10.70 21.24 2.33
N MET A 163 -10.76 19.94 2.06
CA MET A 163 -11.51 18.99 2.91
C MET A 163 -10.88 18.80 4.29
N ILE A 164 -9.54 18.76 4.38
CA ILE A 164 -8.83 18.70 5.67
C ILE A 164 -9.05 20.00 6.46
N GLU A 165 -8.90 21.15 5.83
CA GLU A 165 -9.16 22.47 6.44
C GLU A 165 -10.60 22.60 6.94
N THR A 166 -11.56 22.01 6.23
CA THR A 166 -12.97 21.97 6.67
C THR A 166 -13.16 21.08 7.91
N LEU A 167 -12.46 19.94 7.99
CA LEU A 167 -12.58 19.02 9.13
C LEU A 167 -11.75 19.45 10.34
N ALA A 168 -10.62 20.12 10.12
CA ALA A 168 -9.63 20.53 11.10
C ALA A 168 -9.18 21.99 10.83
N PRO A 169 -10.07 22.98 10.99
CA PRO A 169 -9.76 24.38 10.71
C PRO A 169 -8.60 24.91 11.56
N GLU A 170 -8.30 24.29 12.71
CA GLU A 170 -7.15 24.61 13.56
C GLU A 170 -5.80 24.46 12.84
N ILE A 171 -5.74 23.69 11.74
CA ILE A 171 -4.53 23.52 10.93
C ILE A 171 -4.02 24.83 10.35
N ALA A 172 -4.90 25.81 10.14
CA ALA A 172 -4.53 27.12 9.58
C ALA A 172 -3.54 27.91 10.47
N THR A 173 -3.53 27.62 11.77
CA THR A 173 -2.69 28.31 12.77
C THR A 173 -1.75 27.37 13.52
N ALA A 174 -1.82 26.06 13.26
CA ALA A 174 -0.98 25.08 13.95
C ALA A 174 0.47 25.15 13.46
N THR A 175 1.41 24.88 14.36
CA THR A 175 2.77 24.49 13.98
C THR A 175 2.70 23.11 13.31
N PRO A 176 3.37 22.87 12.17
CA PRO A 176 3.42 21.54 11.56
C PRO A 176 3.83 20.46 12.57
N GLY A 177 3.03 19.40 12.68
CA GLY A 177 3.24 18.28 13.60
C GLY A 177 2.58 18.42 14.97
N GLU A 178 2.03 19.60 15.29
CA GLU A 178 1.35 19.91 16.55
C GLU A 178 -0.15 20.18 16.37
N LEU A 179 -0.78 19.60 15.33
CA LEU A 179 -2.20 19.78 15.08
C LEU A 179 -3.04 19.26 16.26
N ASP A 180 -3.89 20.12 16.81
CA ASP A 180 -4.88 19.74 17.81
C ASP A 180 -6.30 20.03 17.32
N ALA A 181 -6.77 19.18 16.40
CA ALA A 181 -8.08 19.31 15.79
C ALA A 181 -9.16 18.62 16.62
N LYS A 182 -10.20 19.36 17.04
CA LYS A 182 -11.29 18.79 17.86
C LYS A 182 -12.00 17.61 17.21
N LYS A 183 -12.19 17.67 15.89
CA LYS A 183 -12.90 16.64 15.13
C LYS A 183 -12.02 15.44 14.76
N LEU A 184 -10.70 15.64 14.72
CA LEU A 184 -9.71 14.64 14.36
C LEU A 184 -8.61 14.56 15.44
N PRO A 185 -8.96 14.22 16.70
CA PRO A 185 -8.05 14.39 17.84
C PRO A 185 -6.77 13.55 17.76
N ALA A 186 -6.80 12.44 17.01
CA ALA A 186 -5.64 11.59 16.79
C ALA A 186 -4.70 12.13 15.71
N LEU A 187 -5.19 12.95 14.77
CA LEU A 187 -4.40 13.45 13.65
C LEU A 187 -3.53 14.61 14.11
N LYS A 188 -2.21 14.40 14.13
CA LYS A 188 -1.21 15.39 14.58
C LYS A 188 -0.38 15.94 13.44
N ILE A 189 -0.19 15.16 12.38
CA ILE A 189 0.71 15.46 11.28
C ILE A 189 -0.05 15.37 9.95
N VAL A 190 0.04 16.41 9.12
CA VAL A 190 -0.42 16.40 7.74
C VAL A 190 0.77 16.70 6.82
N ILE A 191 1.01 15.83 5.85
CA ILE A 191 2.10 15.91 4.89
C ILE A 191 1.50 16.10 3.51
N ARG A 192 1.65 17.30 2.94
CA ARG A 192 1.16 17.61 1.59
C ARG A 192 2.18 17.22 0.53
N MET A 193 1.70 16.66 -0.57
CA MET A 193 2.49 16.45 -1.77
C MET A 193 2.55 17.73 -2.63
N GLY A 194 3.61 17.88 -3.43
CA GLY A 194 3.84 19.06 -4.27
C GLY A 194 4.74 20.11 -3.63
N GLU A 195 4.94 21.23 -4.31
CA GLU A 195 6.03 22.18 -4.02
C GLU A 195 5.60 23.46 -3.29
N GLU A 196 4.32 23.83 -3.34
CA GLU A 196 3.83 25.02 -2.61
C GLU A 196 3.89 24.81 -1.07
N ASN A 197 3.33 25.73 -0.28
CA ASN A 197 3.23 25.57 1.17
C ASN A 197 1.78 25.71 1.63
N SER A 198 1.40 24.99 2.68
CA SER A 198 0.09 25.13 3.32
C SER A 198 0.28 25.23 4.84
N PRO A 199 -0.42 26.15 5.52
CA PRO A 199 -0.27 26.32 6.97
C PRO A 199 -0.50 25.01 7.75
N GLY A 200 0.29 24.79 8.79
CA GLY A 200 0.19 23.60 9.66
C GLY A 200 0.54 22.26 9.01
N MET A 201 1.06 22.26 7.79
CA MET A 201 1.42 21.05 7.04
C MET A 201 2.92 21.02 6.75
N PHE A 202 3.50 19.81 6.69
CA PHE A 202 4.83 19.60 6.10
C PHE A 202 4.71 19.33 4.61
N ASN A 203 5.73 19.70 3.83
CA ASN A 203 5.83 19.19 2.46
C ASN A 203 6.49 17.81 2.45
N PHE A 204 6.05 16.96 1.54
CA PHE A 204 6.61 15.62 1.35
C PHE A 204 8.12 15.66 1.10
N ALA A 205 8.60 16.62 0.30
CA ALA A 205 10.02 16.80 0.02
C ALA A 205 10.83 17.22 1.27
N ASP A 206 10.25 18.04 2.14
CA ASP A 206 10.91 18.45 3.38
C ASP A 206 11.03 17.27 4.35
N VAL A 207 10.02 16.40 4.43
CA VAL A 207 10.07 15.19 5.24
C VAL A 207 11.16 14.23 4.76
N LEU A 208 11.34 14.07 3.43
CA LEU A 208 12.45 13.29 2.86
C LEU A 208 13.83 13.80 3.29
N ALA A 209 13.97 15.11 3.49
CA ALA A 209 15.23 15.76 3.85
C ALA A 209 15.40 16.02 5.35
N MET A 210 14.40 15.70 6.17
CA MET A 210 14.33 16.13 7.58
C MET A 210 15.26 15.35 8.50
N ALA A 211 15.50 14.08 8.17
CA ALA A 211 16.18 13.15 9.06
C ALA A 211 17.68 13.40 9.17
N GLY A 212 18.20 13.28 10.40
CA GLY A 212 19.62 13.30 10.70
C GLY A 212 20.25 11.90 10.57
N ARG A 213 21.49 11.80 11.03
CA ARG A 213 22.26 10.54 11.00
C ARG A 213 21.65 9.47 11.89
N ASP A 214 21.14 9.86 13.06
CA ASP A 214 20.63 8.93 14.07
C ASP A 214 19.37 8.20 13.59
N GLU A 215 18.46 8.90 12.89
CA GLU A 215 17.26 8.29 12.31
C GLU A 215 17.65 7.27 11.22
N HIS A 216 18.57 7.63 10.32
CA HIS A 216 19.06 6.71 9.29
C HIS A 216 19.75 5.47 9.89
N ASP A 217 20.65 5.67 10.86
CA ASP A 217 21.38 4.59 11.55
C ASP A 217 20.45 3.67 12.38
N SER A 218 19.18 4.06 12.58
CA SER A 218 18.19 3.28 13.32
C SER A 218 17.32 2.36 12.46
N LEU A 219 17.23 2.60 11.15
CA LEU A 219 16.26 1.93 10.27
C LEU A 219 16.43 0.41 10.28
N ASP A 220 17.65 -0.08 10.11
CA ASP A 220 17.97 -1.51 10.07
C ASP A 220 17.62 -2.21 11.38
N ARG A 221 18.00 -1.60 12.50
CA ARG A 221 17.67 -2.09 13.84
C ARG A 221 16.16 -2.22 14.05
N ILE A 222 15.37 -1.27 13.55
CA ILE A 222 13.91 -1.34 13.63
C ILE A 222 13.38 -2.46 12.74
N SER A 223 13.84 -2.55 11.49
CA SER A 223 13.43 -3.58 10.53
C SER A 223 13.75 -5.00 10.99
N GLU A 224 14.90 -5.22 11.63
CA GLU A 224 15.29 -6.51 12.24
C GLU A 224 14.33 -6.95 13.35
N GLY A 225 13.70 -6.00 14.04
CA GLY A 225 12.70 -6.26 15.08
C GLY A 225 11.27 -6.51 14.57
N LEU A 226 11.02 -6.37 13.26
CA LEU A 226 9.72 -6.62 12.63
C LEU A 226 9.53 -8.11 12.35
N LYS A 227 8.29 -8.57 12.43
CA LYS A 227 7.90 -9.96 12.20
C LYS A 227 6.90 -10.06 11.06
N PRO A 228 6.91 -11.15 10.27
CA PRO A 228 5.94 -11.31 9.19
C PRO A 228 4.47 -11.29 9.64
N GLY A 229 4.19 -11.60 10.91
CA GLY A 229 2.86 -11.53 11.52
C GLY A 229 2.45 -10.15 12.04
N ASP A 230 3.32 -9.13 11.98
CA ASP A 230 2.97 -7.79 12.44
C ASP A 230 1.97 -7.12 11.50
N ALA A 231 1.03 -6.38 12.07
CA ALA A 231 0.10 -5.54 11.32
C ALA A 231 0.87 -4.40 10.63
N ILE A 232 0.64 -4.23 9.33
CA ILE A 232 1.33 -3.21 8.54
C ILE A 232 0.39 -2.42 7.63
N ASN A 233 -0.85 -2.87 7.46
CA ASN A 233 -1.80 -2.20 6.60
C ASN A 233 -3.23 -2.30 7.10
N ILE A 234 -4.02 -1.26 6.87
CA ILE A 234 -5.48 -1.26 7.05
C ILE A 234 -6.13 -0.85 5.72
N GLN A 235 -7.06 -1.69 5.26
CA GLN A 235 -7.92 -1.38 4.11
C GLN A 235 -9.38 -1.28 4.52
N PHE A 236 -10.04 -0.20 4.09
CA PHE A 236 -11.48 -0.08 4.26
C PHE A 236 -12.23 -0.86 3.19
N THR A 237 -13.05 -1.81 3.62
CA THR A 237 -13.97 -2.56 2.75
C THR A 237 -15.37 -1.98 2.84
N SER A 238 -16.08 -1.87 1.72
CA SER A 238 -17.51 -1.57 1.73
C SER A 238 -18.25 -2.71 2.46
N GLY A 239 -18.87 -2.39 3.59
CA GLY A 239 -19.76 -3.32 4.26
C GLY A 239 -21.04 -3.46 3.43
N THR A 240 -21.49 -4.69 3.17
CA THR A 240 -22.78 -4.93 2.50
C THR A 240 -23.98 -4.51 3.35
N THR A 241 -23.79 -4.29 4.65
CA THR A 241 -24.86 -4.01 5.63
C THR A 241 -24.50 -2.93 6.66
N GLY A 242 -23.45 -2.11 6.44
CA GLY A 242 -23.08 -1.08 7.41
C GLY A 242 -21.85 -0.24 7.04
N ALA A 243 -21.41 0.59 7.98
CA ALA A 243 -20.25 1.47 7.81
C ALA A 243 -18.97 0.68 7.42
N PRO A 244 -18.04 1.29 6.64
CA PRO A 244 -16.84 0.61 6.19
C PRO A 244 -16.04 -0.02 7.35
N LYS A 245 -15.52 -1.23 7.14
CA LYS A 245 -14.70 -1.95 8.12
C LYS A 245 -13.23 -1.86 7.71
N GLY A 246 -12.36 -1.54 8.66
CA GLY A 246 -10.91 -1.56 8.47
C GLY A 246 -10.38 -2.98 8.62
N ALA A 247 -10.11 -3.65 7.50
CA ALA A 247 -9.44 -4.95 7.49
C ALA A 247 -7.95 -4.75 7.75
N THR A 248 -7.45 -5.32 8.85
CA THR A 248 -6.03 -5.25 9.22
C THR A 248 -5.28 -6.39 8.56
N LEU A 249 -4.19 -6.07 7.86
CA LEU A 249 -3.35 -7.01 7.13
C LEU A 249 -1.93 -7.00 7.68
N THR A 250 -1.34 -8.19 7.74
CA THR A 250 0.05 -8.41 8.13
C THR A 250 0.99 -8.37 6.93
N HIS A 251 2.30 -8.31 7.17
CA HIS A 251 3.29 -8.50 6.11
C HIS A 251 3.06 -9.83 5.37
N ASN A 252 2.84 -10.92 6.10
CA ASN A 252 2.58 -12.25 5.54
C ASN A 252 1.36 -12.25 4.61
N ASN A 253 0.29 -11.53 4.95
CA ASN A 253 -0.89 -11.44 4.08
C ASN A 253 -0.54 -10.76 2.75
N ILE A 254 0.14 -9.61 2.81
CA ILE A 254 0.43 -8.77 1.65
C ILE A 254 1.48 -9.41 0.74
N VAL A 255 2.60 -9.86 1.31
CA VAL A 255 3.73 -10.47 0.59
C VAL A 255 3.27 -11.72 -0.16
N ASN A 256 2.57 -12.63 0.53
CA ASN A 256 2.12 -13.86 -0.11
C ASN A 256 1.03 -13.61 -1.13
N ASN A 257 0.12 -12.64 -0.90
CA ASN A 257 -0.87 -12.30 -1.91
C ASN A 257 -0.22 -11.79 -3.21
N GLY A 258 0.77 -10.90 -3.11
CA GLY A 258 1.56 -10.45 -4.26
C GLY A 258 2.25 -11.62 -4.96
N ASN A 259 3.01 -12.42 -4.22
CA ASN A 259 3.80 -13.52 -4.77
C ASN A 259 2.94 -14.57 -5.50
N PHE A 260 1.81 -15.01 -4.91
CA PHE A 260 0.97 -16.01 -5.55
C PHE A 260 0.26 -15.48 -6.80
N VAL A 261 -0.21 -14.23 -6.77
CA VAL A 261 -0.88 -13.63 -7.93
C VAL A 261 0.09 -13.46 -9.09
N THR A 262 1.28 -12.93 -8.84
CA THR A 262 2.29 -12.75 -9.90
C THR A 262 2.87 -14.08 -10.38
N SER A 263 2.97 -15.10 -9.51
CA SER A 263 3.34 -16.46 -9.92
C SER A 263 2.29 -17.11 -10.83
N ALA A 264 0.99 -16.88 -10.57
CA ALA A 264 -0.10 -17.42 -11.38
C ALA A 264 -0.09 -16.89 -12.82
N ILE A 265 0.34 -15.64 -13.01
CA ILE A 265 0.52 -15.04 -14.34
C ILE A 265 1.94 -15.21 -14.89
N ARG A 266 2.81 -15.95 -14.17
CA ARG A 266 4.21 -16.24 -14.52
C ARG A 266 5.05 -14.98 -14.76
N LEU A 267 4.80 -13.93 -13.99
CA LEU A 267 5.58 -12.69 -14.05
C LEU A 267 7.03 -12.94 -13.64
N THR A 268 7.95 -12.37 -14.39
CA THR A 268 9.40 -12.48 -14.20
C THR A 268 10.06 -11.11 -14.15
N VAL A 269 11.36 -11.08 -13.84
CA VAL A 269 12.19 -9.86 -13.85
C VAL A 269 12.26 -9.20 -15.25
N GLU A 270 11.99 -9.94 -16.33
CA GLU A 270 12.03 -9.43 -17.70
C GLU A 270 10.74 -8.67 -18.09
N ASP A 271 9.70 -8.78 -17.26
CA ASP A 271 8.39 -8.23 -17.53
C ASP A 271 8.20 -6.82 -16.93
N ARG A 272 7.25 -6.08 -17.50
CA ARG A 272 6.77 -4.79 -17.00
C ARG A 272 5.27 -4.86 -16.78
N LEU A 273 4.81 -4.67 -15.55
CA LEU A 273 3.40 -4.75 -15.19
C LEU A 273 2.76 -3.36 -15.18
N CYS A 274 1.82 -3.13 -16.10
CA CYS A 274 0.96 -1.95 -16.02
C CYS A 274 -0.09 -2.14 -14.90
N ILE A 275 -0.13 -1.19 -13.95
CA ILE A 275 -1.10 -1.17 -12.84
C ILE A 275 -2.11 -0.02 -13.08
N PRO A 276 -3.19 -0.25 -13.85
CA PRO A 276 -4.16 0.79 -14.18
C PRO A 276 -5.20 1.04 -13.08
N VAL A 277 -5.16 0.23 -12.02
CA VAL A 277 -6.09 0.32 -10.88
C VAL A 277 -5.54 1.24 -9.80
N PRO A 278 -6.40 1.82 -8.93
CA PRO A 278 -5.93 2.65 -7.84
C PRO A 278 -4.99 1.91 -6.88
N LEU A 279 -3.86 2.54 -6.54
CA LEU A 279 -2.88 1.98 -5.63
C LEU A 279 -3.44 1.76 -4.23
N TYR A 280 -4.42 2.56 -3.79
CA TYR A 280 -5.03 2.36 -2.47
C TYR A 280 -5.79 1.01 -2.34
N HIS A 281 -6.14 0.35 -3.44
CA HIS A 281 -6.87 -0.92 -3.42
C HIS A 281 -5.92 -2.12 -3.28
N CYS A 282 -6.40 -3.23 -2.71
CA CYS A 282 -5.60 -4.45 -2.53
C CYS A 282 -4.94 -4.94 -3.83
N PHE A 283 -5.61 -4.78 -4.97
CA PHE A 283 -5.01 -5.04 -6.27
C PHE A 283 -3.76 -4.17 -6.45
N GLY A 284 -3.89 -2.84 -6.50
CA GLY A 284 -2.77 -1.96 -6.79
C GLY A 284 -1.59 -2.15 -5.83
N MET A 285 -1.85 -2.13 -4.52
CA MET A 285 -0.78 -2.20 -3.52
C MET A 285 -0.23 -3.60 -3.23
N SER A 286 -1.06 -4.64 -3.29
CA SER A 286 -0.65 -5.97 -2.83
C SER A 286 -0.32 -6.85 -4.02
N MET A 287 -1.19 -6.89 -5.03
CA MET A 287 -0.99 -7.72 -6.22
C MET A 287 -0.08 -7.04 -7.25
N GLY A 288 -0.15 -5.72 -7.34
CA GLY A 288 0.66 -4.89 -8.23
C GLY A 288 2.04 -4.63 -7.65
N THR A 289 2.19 -3.60 -6.80
CA THR A 289 3.49 -3.11 -6.34
C THR A 289 4.28 -4.20 -5.61
N ILE A 290 3.72 -4.83 -4.58
CA ILE A 290 4.38 -5.93 -3.86
C ILE A 290 4.59 -7.14 -4.76
N GLY A 291 3.65 -7.43 -5.66
CA GLY A 291 3.81 -8.45 -6.68
C GLY A 291 5.08 -8.25 -7.53
N CYS A 292 5.32 -7.03 -8.01
CA CYS A 292 6.54 -6.68 -8.74
C CYS A 292 7.80 -6.88 -7.87
N VAL A 293 7.78 -6.45 -6.60
CA VAL A 293 8.93 -6.69 -5.68
C VAL A 293 9.25 -8.17 -5.56
N THR A 294 8.25 -9.05 -5.45
CA THR A 294 8.51 -10.50 -5.32
C THR A 294 9.20 -11.12 -6.54
N LYS A 295 9.17 -10.46 -7.70
CA LYS A 295 9.74 -10.95 -8.97
C LYS A 295 10.92 -10.12 -9.47
N GLY A 296 11.15 -8.93 -8.91
CA GLY A 296 12.07 -7.93 -9.46
C GLY A 296 11.58 -7.26 -10.74
N ALA A 297 10.29 -7.40 -11.08
CA ALA A 297 9.68 -6.84 -12.28
C ALA A 297 9.44 -5.32 -12.14
N THR A 298 9.29 -4.61 -13.26
CA THR A 298 8.96 -3.16 -13.27
C THR A 298 7.46 -2.89 -13.18
#